data_AF-A0A0D3BGC3-F1
#
_entry.id   AF-A0A0D3BGC3-F1
#
_cell.length_a   1.000
_cell.length_b   1.000
_cell.length_c   1.000
_cell.angle_alpha   90.00
_cell.angle_beta   90.00
_cell.angle_gamma   90.00
#
_symmetry.space_group_name_H-M   'P 1'
#
loop_
_entity.id
_entity.type
_entity.pdbx_description
1 polymer ?
#
loop_
_entity_poly.entity_id
_entity_poly.type
_entity_poly.pdbx_seq_one_letter_code
_entity_poly.pdbx_strand_id
1 'polypeptide(L)'
;MTHPHEEYMHMKQLKKYNNMLGCIADAHYGIPTGCPCWGRMVDEVSPGKKFPGDFDTLPGRKYFVCDKFEDDGLHFRQPWVFAI
;
A
#
# COMPACT_ATOMS: atom_id res chain seq x y z
N MET A 1 35.99 4.88 10.60
CA MET A 1 35.23 3.61 10.51
C MET A 1 34.05 3.76 11.44
N THR A 2 32.84 3.75 10.91
CA THR A 2 31.61 3.74 11.71
C THR A 2 31.57 2.51 12.60
N HIS A 3 31.00 2.62 13.79
CA HIS A 3 30.97 1.51 14.73
C HIS A 3 30.10 0.37 14.13
N PRO A 4 30.46 -0.92 14.26
CA PRO A 4 29.73 -2.02 13.60
C PRO A 4 28.20 -2.03 13.86
N HIS A 5 27.79 -1.54 15.02
CA HIS A 5 26.37 -1.36 15.36
C HIS A 5 25.66 -0.30 14.51
N GLU A 6 26.33 0.82 14.22
CA GLU A 6 25.77 1.92 13.42
C GLU A 6 25.57 1.47 11.97
N GLU A 7 26.54 0.74 11.42
CA GLU A 7 26.45 0.14 10.08
C GLU A 7 25.29 -0.86 9.99
N TYR A 8 25.13 -1.72 11.01
CA TYR A 8 24.00 -2.64 11.09
C TYR A 8 22.64 -1.91 11.10
N MET A 9 22.51 -0.85 11.91
CA MET A 9 21.28 -0.07 11.98
C MET A 9 21.00 0.65 10.66
N HIS A 10 22.03 1.20 10.02
CA HIS A 10 21.91 1.84 8.72
C HIS A 10 21.44 0.86 7.63
N MET A 11 22.04 -0.34 7.57
CA MET A 11 21.63 -1.38 6.62
C MET A 11 20.18 -1.85 6.87
N LYS A 12 19.75 -1.91 8.14
CA LYS A 12 18.37 -2.24 8.50
C LYS A 12 17.38 -1.16 8.04
N GLN A 13 17.75 0.12 8.13
CA GLN A 13 16.94 1.23 7.61
C GLN A 13 16.87 1.22 6.08
N LEU A 14 17.99 0.99 5.38
CA LEU A 14 18.02 0.86 3.92
C LEU A 14 17.13 -0.29 3.43
N LYS A 15 17.15 -1.44 4.12
CA LYS A 15 16.27 -2.56 3.79
C LYS A 15 14.79 -2.19 3.92
N LYS A 16 14.42 -1.46 4.99
CA LYS A 16 13.05 -0.97 5.15
C LYS A 16 12.63 -0.03 4.02
N TYR A 17 13.52 0.89 3.64
CA TYR A 17 13.27 1.82 2.54
C TYR A 17 13.09 1.09 1.20
N ASN A 18 13.97 0.13 0.87
CA ASN A 18 13.85 -0.63 -0.37
C ASN A 18 12.57 -1.47 -0.43
N ASN A 19 12.18 -2.08 0.70
CA ASN A 19 10.91 -2.81 0.79
C ASN A 19 9.69 -1.88 0.59
N MET A 20 9.74 -0.65 1.13
CA MET A 20 8.71 0.36 0.91
C MET A 20 8.59 0.72 -0.58
N LEU A 21 9.72 0.93 -1.27
CA LEU A 21 9.74 1.15 -2.71
C LEU A 21 9.16 -0.03 -3.50
N GLY A 22 9.44 -1.27 -3.07
CA GLY A 22 8.84 -2.47 -3.64
C GLY A 22 7.32 -2.47 -3.54
N CYS A 23 6.76 -2.11 -2.39
CA CYS A 23 5.30 -1.99 -2.22
C CYS A 23 4.69 -0.97 -3.19
N ILE A 24 5.37 0.16 -3.41
CA ILE A 24 4.92 1.20 -4.35
C ILE A 24 4.98 0.69 -5.79
N ALA A 25 6.06 0.01 -6.18
CA ALA A 25 6.20 -0.57 -7.51
C ALA A 25 5.14 -1.65 -7.77
N ASP A 26 4.89 -2.54 -6.80
CA ASP A 26 3.86 -3.58 -6.88
C ASP A 26 2.47 -2.96 -7.07
N ALA A 27 2.17 -1.88 -6.35
CA ALA A 27 0.91 -1.17 -6.49
C ALA A 27 0.79 -0.40 -7.82
N HIS A 28 1.88 0.14 -8.36
CA HIS A 28 1.84 0.90 -9.61
C HIS A 28 1.77 0.00 -10.85
N TYR A 29 2.43 -1.15 -10.82
CA TYR A 29 2.63 -2.01 -11.99
C TYR A 29 1.98 -3.40 -11.86
N GLY A 30 1.33 -3.71 -10.73
CA GLY A 30 0.78 -5.03 -10.49
C GLY A 30 -0.23 -5.07 -9.35
N ILE A 31 -0.18 -6.15 -8.56
CA ILE A 31 -1.06 -6.37 -7.40
C ILE A 31 -0.32 -5.91 -6.14
N PRO A 32 -0.89 -4.99 -5.35
CA PRO A 32 -0.33 -4.60 -4.06
C PRO A 32 -0.09 -5.79 -3.14
N THR A 33 1.15 -5.98 -2.74
CA THR A 33 1.55 -6.99 -1.75
C THR A 33 1.52 -6.44 -0.33
N GLY A 34 1.58 -5.11 -0.18
CA GLY A 34 1.66 -4.41 1.11
C GLY A 34 1.42 -2.90 0.97
N CYS A 35 1.07 -2.25 2.08
CA CYS A 35 1.07 -0.79 2.18
C CYS A 35 2.47 -0.29 2.61
N PRO A 36 2.97 0.86 2.09
CA PRO A 36 4.20 1.52 2.55
C PRO A 36 4.19 1.82 4.05
N CYS A 37 3.01 2.00 4.62
CA CYS A 37 2.74 2.14 6.05
C CYS A 37 2.95 0.84 6.85
N TRP A 38 3.35 -0.26 6.19
CA TRP A 38 3.47 -1.63 6.73
C TRP A 38 2.14 -2.23 7.20
N GLY A 39 1.03 -1.60 6.85
CA GLY A 39 -0.31 -2.14 7.02
C GLY A 39 -0.54 -3.33 6.10
N ARG A 40 -1.41 -4.23 6.55
CA ARG A 40 -1.81 -5.40 5.78
C ARG A 40 -2.77 -4.96 4.67
N MET A 41 -2.60 -5.48 3.46
CA MET A 41 -3.61 -5.35 2.42
C MET A 41 -4.76 -6.32 2.68
N VAL A 42 -6.00 -5.82 2.62
CA VAL A 42 -7.23 -6.57 2.77
C VAL A 42 -8.10 -6.39 1.53
N ASP A 43 -8.84 -7.44 1.19
CA ASP A 43 -9.79 -7.41 0.08
C ASP A 43 -11.10 -6.81 0.58
N GLU A 44 -11.45 -5.63 0.06
CA GLU A 44 -12.70 -4.95 0.38
C GLU A 44 -13.66 -5.01 -0.82
N VAL A 45 -14.91 -5.40 -0.60
CA VAL A 45 -15.99 -5.25 -1.59
C VAL A 45 -16.80 -4.02 -1.22
N SER A 46 -16.76 -2.98 -2.05
CA SER A 46 -17.50 -1.74 -1.77
C SER A 46 -18.97 -1.88 -2.21
N PRO A 47 -19.95 -1.68 -1.32
CA PRO A 47 -21.37 -1.69 -1.67
C PRO A 47 -21.82 -0.39 -2.35
N GLY A 48 -20.98 0.66 -2.38
CA GLY A 48 -21.26 1.96 -2.99
C GLY A 48 -20.12 2.96 -2.76
N LYS A 49 -20.39 4.25 -2.96
CA LYS A 49 -19.42 5.34 -2.75
C LYS A 49 -19.06 5.44 -1.25
N LYS A 50 -17.83 5.09 -0.85
CA LYS A 50 -17.44 5.04 0.58
C LYS A 50 -17.02 6.41 1.14
N PHE A 51 -16.46 7.29 0.30
CA PHE A 51 -15.97 8.62 0.71
C PHE A 51 -16.19 9.67 -0.38
N PRO A 52 -16.11 10.98 -0.06
CA PRO A 52 -16.43 12.07 -1.00
C PRO A 52 -15.64 12.03 -2.32
N GLY A 53 -14.43 11.47 -2.30
CA GLY A 53 -13.55 11.26 -3.45
C GLY A 53 -13.60 9.86 -4.08
N ASP A 54 -14.51 8.97 -3.66
CA ASP A 54 -14.64 7.64 -4.26
C ASP A 54 -15.34 7.77 -5.62
N PHE A 55 -14.56 7.96 -6.69
CA PHE A 55 -15.10 8.25 -8.03
C PHE A 55 -15.83 7.06 -8.69
N ASP A 56 -15.78 5.87 -8.08
CA ASP A 56 -16.36 4.66 -8.63
C ASP A 56 -17.77 4.44 -8.04
N THR A 57 -18.80 4.75 -8.82
CA THR A 57 -20.21 4.66 -8.40
C THR A 57 -20.84 3.30 -8.69
N LEU A 58 -20.06 2.31 -9.15
CA LEU A 58 -20.58 1.00 -9.53
C LEU A 58 -20.62 0.04 -8.33
N PRO A 59 -21.78 -0.56 -8.01
CA PRO A 59 -21.91 -1.50 -6.90
C PRO A 59 -21.13 -2.80 -7.14
N GLY A 60 -20.45 -3.31 -6.10
CA GLY A 60 -19.80 -4.63 -6.13
C GLY A 60 -18.32 -4.64 -6.56
N ARG A 61 -17.67 -3.49 -6.66
CA ARG A 61 -16.22 -3.38 -6.94
C ARG A 61 -15.40 -3.95 -5.78
N LYS A 62 -14.33 -4.68 -6.11
CA LYS A 62 -13.33 -5.14 -5.15
C LYS A 62 -12.09 -4.25 -5.18
N TYR A 63 -11.55 -3.97 -4.01
CA TYR A 63 -10.37 -3.16 -3.79
C TYR A 63 -9.37 -3.92 -2.93
N PHE A 64 -8.09 -3.70 -3.18
CA PHE A 64 -7.05 -3.93 -2.19
C PHE A 64 -6.91 -2.67 -1.34
N VAL A 65 -7.20 -2.79 -0.05
CA VAL A 65 -7.21 -1.66 0.88
C VAL A 65 -6.25 -1.94 2.02
N CYS A 66 -5.54 -0.92 2.48
CA CYS A 66 -4.78 -1.02 3.72
C CYS A 66 -5.72 -1.22 4.92
N ASP A 67 -5.39 -2.11 5.84
CA ASP A 67 -6.13 -2.31 7.10
C ASP A 67 -6.24 -1.04 7.96
N LYS A 68 -5.25 -0.15 7.83
CA LYS A 68 -5.19 1.18 8.47
C LYS A 68 -5.50 2.31 7.49
N PHE A 69 -6.29 2.05 6.45
CA PHE A 69 -6.58 3.04 5.43
C PHE A 69 -7.20 4.32 6.03
N GLU A 70 -6.51 5.43 5.82
CA GLU A 70 -7.01 6.79 5.99
C GLU A 70 -7.03 7.44 4.60
N ASP A 71 -8.03 8.28 4.30
CA ASP A 71 -8.12 9.01 3.02
C ASP A 71 -7.14 10.21 3.02
N ASP A 72 -5.87 9.92 3.32
CA ASP A 72 -4.77 10.87 3.50
C ASP A 72 -3.83 10.94 2.29
N GLY A 73 -4.08 10.11 1.28
CA GLY A 73 -3.24 9.95 0.10
C GLY A 73 -1.93 9.18 0.32
N LEU A 74 -1.69 8.68 1.54
CA LEU A 74 -0.51 7.89 1.90
C LEU A 74 -0.83 6.40 2.03
N HIS A 75 -2.08 6.07 2.30
CA HIS A 75 -2.55 4.69 2.38
C HIS A 75 -3.09 4.18 1.03
N PHE A 76 -2.80 2.92 0.74
CA PHE A 76 -3.26 2.30 -0.49
C PHE A 76 -4.73 1.87 -0.39
N ARG A 77 -5.51 2.31 -1.39
CA ARG A 77 -6.78 1.72 -1.79
C ARG A 77 -6.77 1.65 -3.31
N GLN A 78 -6.56 0.45 -3.84
CA GLN A 78 -6.46 0.23 -5.28
C GLN A 78 -7.57 -0.68 -5.79
N PRO A 79 -8.23 -0.36 -6.90
CA PRO A 79 -9.19 -1.24 -7.53
C PRO A 79 -8.51 -2.53 -8.01
N TRP A 80 -9.21 -3.67 -7.92
CA TRP A 80 -8.68 -4.96 -8.36
C TRP A 80 -8.38 -5.04 -9.87
N VAL A 81 -9.00 -4.15 -10.67
CA VAL A 81 -9.00 -4.16 -12.14
C VAL A 81 -7.68 -3.72 -12.77
N PHE A 82 -6.73 -3.17 -11.99
CA PHE A 82 -5.40 -2.79 -12.49
C PHE A 82 -4.44 -3.97 -12.71
N ALA A 83 -4.85 -5.20 -12.39
CA ALA A 83 -4.08 -6.41 -12.65
C ALA A 83 -4.38 -6.98 -14.05
N ILE A 84 -3.76 -6.45 -15.11
CA ILE A 84 -3.72 -7.04 -16.47
C ILE A 84 -2.28 -7.02 -16.98
#